data_AF-A0A6C8GMX6-F1
#
_entry.id   AF-A0A6C8GMX6-F1
#
_cell.length_a   1.000
_cell.length_b   1.000
_cell.length_c   1.000
_cell.angle_alpha   90.00
_cell.angle_beta   90.00
_cell.angle_gamma   90.00
#
_symmetry.space_group_name_H-M   'P 1'
#
loop_
_entity.id
_entity.type
_entity.pdbx_description
1 polymer ?
#
loop_
_entity_poly.entity_id
_entity_poly.type
_entity_poly.pdbx_seq_one_letter_code
_entity_poly.pdbx_strand_id
1 'polypeptide(L)' 'MSHNEKSPHQSPVHDTRESQPGLDSLAPSDGSHRPTPEPTPPGAQGAVLAAAARRRARNQRPPAA' A
#
# COMPACT_ATOMS: atom_id res chain seq x y z
N MET A 1 -10.43 10.16 -26.79
CA MET A 1 -10.86 10.37 -25.38
C MET A 1 -9.63 10.18 -24.50
N SER A 2 -8.92 11.26 -24.13
CA SER A 2 -7.82 11.17 -23.17
C SER A 2 -8.41 11.01 -21.78
N HIS A 3 -8.11 9.89 -21.12
CA HIS A 3 -8.29 9.74 -19.68
C HIS A 3 -7.30 10.69 -18.97
N ASN A 4 -7.61 11.98 -18.94
CA ASN A 4 -7.02 12.92 -18.01
C ASN A 4 -7.84 12.85 -16.72
N GLU A 5 -7.88 11.66 -16.11
CA GLU A 5 -8.36 11.50 -14.74
C GLU A 5 -7.39 12.28 -13.86
N LYS A 6 -7.75 13.53 -13.53
CA LYS A 6 -7.01 14.31 -12.54
C LYS A 6 -7.00 13.47 -11.27
N SER A 7 -5.83 13.01 -10.86
CA SER A 7 -5.69 12.36 -9.57
C SER A 7 -6.26 13.31 -8.52
N PRO A 8 -7.15 12.84 -7.63
CA PRO A 8 -7.84 13.71 -6.67
C PRO A 8 -6.89 14.41 -5.69
N HIS A 9 -5.63 13.98 -5.65
CA HIS A 9 -4.58 14.51 -4.80
C HIS A 9 -3.33 14.80 -5.61
N GLN A 10 -2.62 15.87 -5.24
CA GLN A 10 -1.27 16.18 -5.72
C GLN A 10 -0.32 16.22 -4.52
N SER A 11 0.99 16.04 -4.77
CA SER A 11 1.99 16.15 -3.72
C SER A 11 2.01 17.60 -3.19
N PRO A 12 2.05 17.83 -1.87
CA PRO A 12 2.09 19.18 -1.30
C PRO A 12 3.45 19.88 -1.45
N VAL A 13 4.51 19.13 -1.79
CA VAL A 13 5.88 19.66 -1.95
C VAL A 13 6.45 19.21 -3.30
N HIS A 14 7.05 20.15 -4.03
CA HIS A 14 7.60 19.96 -5.39
C HIS A 14 8.99 20.59 -5.57
N ASP A 15 9.59 21.04 -4.48
CA ASP A 15 10.74 21.91 -4.41
C ASP A 15 11.72 21.40 -3.33
N THR A 16 12.89 22.03 -3.20
CA THR A 16 14.00 21.52 -2.37
C THR A 16 13.68 21.34 -0.89
N ARG A 17 12.56 21.87 -0.41
CA ARG A 17 11.98 21.63 0.91
C ARG A 17 11.67 20.15 1.18
N GLU A 18 11.49 19.33 0.13
CA GLU A 18 11.34 17.88 0.26
C GLU A 18 12.51 17.23 1.02
N SER A 19 13.72 17.81 0.89
CA SER A 19 14.93 17.35 1.57
C SER A 19 15.17 18.02 2.93
N GLN A 20 14.28 18.93 3.35
CA GLN A 20 14.42 19.67 4.61
C GLN A 20 13.53 19.05 5.70
N PRO A 21 13.99 19.04 6.97
CA PRO A 21 13.14 18.62 8.08
C PRO A 21 12.00 19.63 8.32
N GLY A 22 10.93 19.20 8.99
CA GLY A 22 9.83 20.09 9.39
C GLY A 22 8.70 20.23 8.36
N LEU A 23 8.41 19.20 7.58
CA LEU A 23 7.29 19.19 6.62
C LEU A 23 5.90 18.96 7.28
N ASP A 24 5.80 19.07 8.60
CA ASP A 24 4.59 18.85 9.39
C ASP A 24 3.77 17.62 8.93
N SER A 25 2.44 17.72 8.92
CA SER A 25 1.54 16.65 8.47
C SER A 25 1.39 16.65 6.95
N LEU A 26 1.87 15.58 6.31
CA LEU A 26 1.72 15.33 4.87
C LEU A 26 0.55 14.41 4.52
N ALA A 27 -0.23 14.00 5.53
CA ALA A 27 -1.37 13.12 5.32
C ALA A 27 -2.50 13.83 4.54
N PRO A 28 -3.18 13.15 3.60
CA PRO A 28 -4.38 13.68 2.97
C PRO A 28 -5.45 14.06 4.00
N SER A 29 -6.04 15.24 3.84
CA SER A 29 -7.03 15.80 4.78
C SER A 29 -8.31 14.98 4.91
N ASP A 30 -8.66 14.25 3.86
CA ASP A 30 -9.84 13.36 3.80
C ASP A 30 -9.62 12.02 4.52
N GLY A 31 -8.40 11.77 5.01
CA GLY A 31 -8.10 10.58 5.78
C GLY A 31 -8.00 9.29 4.96
N SER A 32 -8.01 9.36 3.62
CA SER A 32 -7.87 8.19 2.73
C SER A 32 -6.59 7.38 2.91
N HIS A 33 -5.57 7.94 3.58
CA HIS A 33 -4.38 7.18 3.96
C HIS A 33 -4.66 6.13 5.04
N ARG A 34 -5.75 6.27 5.80
CA ARG A 34 -6.09 5.36 6.90
C ARG A 34 -6.78 4.13 6.31
N PRO A 35 -6.30 2.92 6.63
CA PRO A 35 -7.04 1.72 6.23
C PRO A 35 -8.41 1.75 6.91
N THR A 36 -9.42 1.25 6.20
CA THR A 36 -10.72 1.01 6.79
C THR A 36 -10.54 0.07 7.98
N PRO A 37 -10.97 0.44 9.19
CA PRO A 37 -10.87 -0.43 10.35
C PRO A 37 -11.90 -1.56 10.19
N GLU A 38 -11.50 -2.59 9.46
CA GLU A 38 -12.27 -3.83 9.35
C GLU A 38 -11.84 -4.77 10.50
N PRO A 39 -12.79 -5.30 11.29
CA PRO A 39 -12.48 -6.30 12.29
C PRO A 39 -11.87 -7.52 11.60
N THR A 40 -10.56 -7.72 11.78
CA THR A 40 -9.92 -8.93 11.29
C THR A 40 -10.33 -10.06 12.21
N PRO A 41 -11.01 -11.12 11.72
CA PRO A 41 -11.40 -12.24 12.57
C PRO A 41 -10.15 -12.83 13.25
N PRO A 42 -10.23 -13.22 14.53
CA PRO A 42 -9.15 -13.91 15.22
C PRO A 42 -8.67 -15.11 14.38
N GLY A 43 -7.38 -15.14 14.03
CA GLY A 43 -6.77 -16.18 13.20
C GLY A 43 -6.60 -15.85 11.71
N ALA A 44 -7.24 -14.81 11.18
CA ALA A 44 -7.12 -14.45 9.76
C ALA A 44 -5.72 -13.93 9.38
N GLN A 45 -5.05 -13.18 10.27
CA GLN A 45 -3.69 -12.66 10.05
C GLN A 45 -2.67 -13.79 9.76
N GLY A 46 -2.78 -14.89 10.50
CA GLY A 46 -1.95 -16.09 10.29
C GLY A 46 -2.27 -16.80 8.97
N ALA A 47 -3.53 -16.81 8.57
CA ALA A 47 -3.95 -17.40 7.29
C ALA A 47 -3.41 -16.62 6.09
N VAL A 48 -3.35 -15.27 6.14
CA VAL A 48 -2.78 -14.45 5.04
C VAL A 48 -1.28 -14.73 4.86
N LEU A 49 -0.53 -14.78 5.98
CA LEU A 49 0.90 -15.10 5.96
C LEU A 49 1.16 -16.53 5.47
N ALA A 50 0.37 -17.49 5.92
CA ALA A 50 0.46 -18.88 5.48
C ALA A 50 0.10 -19.04 3.98
N ALA A 51 -0.90 -18.32 3.48
CA ALA A 51 -1.26 -18.32 2.06
C ALA A 51 -0.13 -17.74 1.19
N ALA A 52 0.51 -16.66 1.64
CA ALA A 52 1.66 -16.07 0.97
C ALA A 52 2.85 -17.05 0.91
N ALA A 53 3.15 -17.73 2.03
CA ALA A 53 4.19 -18.75 2.08
C ALA A 53 3.90 -19.94 1.15
N ARG A 54 2.64 -20.42 1.10
CA ARG A 54 2.20 -21.51 0.19
C ARG A 54 2.28 -21.11 -1.28
N ARG A 55 1.97 -19.86 -1.63
CA ARG A 55 2.18 -19.35 -3.01
C ARG A 55 3.65 -19.34 -3.38
N ARG A 56 4.52 -18.86 -2.47
CA ARG A 56 5.96 -18.87 -2.69
C ARG A 56 6.49 -20.30 -2.89
N ALA A 57 6.08 -21.25 -2.05
CA ALA A 57 6.50 -22.65 -2.18
C ALA A 57 6.08 -23.28 -3.52
N ARG A 58 4.85 -22.99 -3.99
CA ARG A 58 4.39 -23.47 -5.31
C ARG A 58 5.20 -22.90 -6.47
N ASN A 59 5.52 -21.61 -6.42
CA ASN A 59 6.27 -20.93 -7.48
C ASN A 59 7.77 -21.28 -7.49
N GLN A 60 8.27 -21.93 -6.43
CA GLN A 60 9.66 -22.39 -6.32
C GLN A 60 9.82 -23.87 -6.68
N ARG A 61 8.76 -24.56 -7.12
CA ARG A 61 8.85 -25.97 -7.49
C ARG A 61 9.46 -26.06 -8.91
N PRO A 62 10.61 -26.72 -9.08
CA PRO A 62 11.19 -26.90 -10.41
C PRO A 62 10.27 -27.79 -11.28
N PRO A 63 10.26 -27.60 -12.61
CA PRO A 63 9.55 -28.51 -13.50
C PRO A 63 10.14 -29.92 -13.37
N ALA A 64 9.28 -30.93 -13.30
CA ALA A 64 9.72 -32.32 -13.30
C ALA A 64 10.41 -32.60 -14.65
N ALA A 65 11.61 -33.18 -14.59
CA ALA A 65 12.42 -33.56 -15.74
C ALA A 65 11.86 -34.78 -16.47
#